data_AF-A0A7S1H9D0-F1
#
_entry.id   AF-A0A7S1H9D0-F1
#
_cell.length_a   1.000
_cell.length_b   1.000
_cell.length_c   1.000
_cell.angle_alpha   90.00
_cell.angle_beta   90.00
_cell.angle_gamma   90.00
#
_symmetry.space_group_name_H-M   'P 1'
#
loop_
_entity.id
_entity.type
_entity.pdbx_description
1 polymer ?
#
loop_
_entity_poly.entity_id
_entity_poly.type
_entity_poly.pdbx_seq_one_letter_code
_entity_poly.pdbx_strand_id
1 'polypeptide(L)'
;MAAWSLCAQARDAAGLDIARLLQAHGHPGDVLLMIEPLREQRDAWQPALAVAHAQEMSIIALTAQPQGAADEWRGLLQDTDIQIRVSHAREPRVVEAQRVLLHALVDAVDLQLLGSDE
;
A
#
# COMPACT_ATOMS: atom_id res chain seq x y z
N MET A 1 -15.31 3.32 -8.56
CA MET A 1 -14.07 3.31 -7.76
C MET A 1 -14.47 3.46 -6.31
N ALA A 2 -14.51 2.35 -5.56
CA ALA A 2 -14.82 2.40 -4.13
C ALA A 2 -13.50 2.44 -3.36
N ALA A 3 -13.17 3.57 -2.74
CA ALA A 3 -11.98 3.70 -1.91
C ALA A 3 -12.35 3.31 -0.46
N TRP A 4 -11.92 2.12 -0.03
CA TRP A 4 -12.09 1.66 1.35
C TRP A 4 -10.81 1.92 2.14
N SER A 5 -10.85 2.83 3.10
CA SER A 5 -9.71 3.10 3.99
C SER A 5 -9.69 2.11 5.16
N LEU A 6 -8.76 1.16 5.13
CA LEU A 6 -8.52 0.19 6.22
C LEU A 6 -7.68 0.76 7.38
N CYS A 7 -7.10 1.96 7.21
CA CYS A 7 -6.00 2.47 8.05
C CYS A 7 -6.38 2.84 9.49
N ALA A 8 -7.66 3.01 9.83
CA ALA A 8 -8.04 3.39 11.21
C ALA A 8 -8.11 2.18 12.17
N GLN A 9 -8.16 0.95 11.66
CA GLN A 9 -8.39 -0.23 12.49
C GLN A 9 -7.11 -1.01 12.78
N ALA A 10 -6.05 -0.97 11.97
CA ALA A 10 -4.93 -1.91 12.11
C ALA A 10 -4.07 -1.76 13.38
N ARG A 11 -4.06 -0.59 14.06
CA ARG A 11 -3.29 -0.43 15.31
C ARG A 11 -4.03 -0.90 16.57
N ASP A 12 -5.35 -1.06 16.52
CA ASP A 12 -6.20 -1.43 17.68
C ASP A 12 -7.12 -2.63 17.38
N ALA A 13 -7.29 -3.01 16.12
CA ALA A 13 -8.03 -4.19 15.68
C ALA A 13 -7.07 -5.37 15.58
N ALA A 14 -6.78 -5.97 16.74
CA ALA A 14 -6.22 -7.32 16.85
C ALA A 14 -7.17 -8.41 16.29
N GLY A 15 -7.90 -8.15 15.20
CA GLY A 15 -8.94 -9.05 14.69
C GLY A 15 -9.45 -8.78 13.27
N LEU A 16 -8.87 -7.85 12.50
CA LEU A 16 -9.29 -7.64 11.11
C LEU A 16 -8.49 -8.56 10.16
N ASP A 17 -9.16 -9.55 9.59
CA ASP A 17 -8.60 -10.46 8.58
C ASP A 17 -8.63 -9.78 7.20
N ILE A 18 -7.55 -9.06 6.87
CA ILE A 18 -7.42 -8.29 5.62
C ILE A 18 -7.60 -9.20 4.40
N ALA A 19 -7.05 -10.42 4.45
CA ALA A 19 -7.16 -11.37 3.35
C ALA A 19 -8.62 -11.71 3.07
N ARG A 20 -9.43 -11.93 4.11
CA ARG A 20 -10.87 -12.19 3.95
C ARG A 20 -11.66 -10.97 3.45
N LEU A 21 -11.27 -9.76 3.85
CA LEU A 21 -11.89 -8.55 3.30
C LEU A 21 -11.60 -8.39 1.81
N LEU A 22 -10.35 -8.62 1.40
CA LEU A 22 -9.99 -8.63 -0.01
C LEU A 22 -10.79 -9.70 -0.76
N GLN A 23 -10.85 -10.95 -0.26
CA GLN A 23 -11.66 -12.01 -0.87
C GLN A 23 -13.13 -11.60 -1.10
N ALA A 24 -13.71 -10.83 -0.19
CA ALA A 24 -15.10 -10.40 -0.29
C ALA A 24 -15.31 -9.18 -1.23
N HIS A 25 -14.30 -8.32 -1.39
CA HIS A 25 -14.48 -7.00 -2.02
C HIS A 25 -13.59 -6.74 -3.24
N GLY A 26 -12.52 -7.50 -3.43
CA GLY A 26 -11.59 -7.34 -4.54
C GLY A 26 -12.14 -7.89 -5.84
N HIS A 27 -12.02 -7.10 -6.90
CA HIS A 27 -12.36 -7.49 -8.26
C HIS A 27 -11.14 -7.30 -9.19
N PRO A 28 -11.11 -7.99 -10.34
CA PRO A 28 -10.09 -7.77 -11.36
C PRO A 28 -10.01 -6.30 -11.77
N GLY A 29 -8.79 -5.75 -11.75
CA GLY A 29 -8.52 -4.35 -12.07
C GLY A 29 -8.68 -3.37 -10.90
N ASP A 30 -9.12 -3.82 -9.72
CA ASP A 30 -9.04 -3.00 -8.51
C ASP A 30 -7.58 -2.84 -8.05
N VAL A 31 -7.32 -1.80 -7.25
CA VAL A 31 -5.99 -1.48 -6.73
C VAL A 31 -5.97 -1.57 -5.21
N LEU A 32 -5.04 -2.36 -4.66
CA LEU A 32 -4.72 -2.38 -3.24
C LEU A 32 -3.60 -1.36 -2.95
N LEU A 33 -3.92 -0.31 -2.20
CA LEU A 33 -2.94 0.61 -1.64
C LEU A 33 -2.48 0.09 -0.27
N MET A 34 -1.28 -0.47 -0.21
CA MET A 34 -0.63 -0.91 1.02
C MET A 34 0.24 0.20 1.60
N ILE A 35 0.11 0.48 2.89
CA ILE A 35 0.94 1.46 3.60
C ILE A 35 1.62 0.74 4.76
N GLU A 36 2.92 0.55 4.65
CA GLU A 36 3.72 -0.15 5.66
C GLU A 36 4.93 0.70 6.09
N PRO A 37 4.81 1.49 7.18
CA PRO A 37 5.92 2.27 7.72
C PRO A 37 6.89 1.43 8.56
N LEU A 38 6.50 0.23 9.01
CA LEU A 38 7.24 -0.65 9.91
C LEU A 38 7.72 -1.91 9.18
N ARG A 39 9.01 -2.18 9.22
CA ARG A 39 9.58 -3.37 8.56
C ARG A 39 9.11 -4.71 9.15
N GLU A 40 8.70 -4.71 10.42
CA GLU A 40 8.38 -5.92 11.19
C GLU A 40 7.06 -6.59 10.81
N GLN A 41 6.22 -5.95 9.99
CA GLN A 41 4.89 -6.45 9.61
C GLN A 41 4.85 -7.11 8.22
N ARG A 42 5.99 -7.25 7.54
CA ARG A 42 6.06 -7.81 6.17
C ARG A 42 5.39 -9.19 6.05
N ASP A 43 5.60 -10.07 7.04
CA ASP A 43 5.00 -11.41 7.02
C ASP A 43 3.48 -11.37 7.24
N ALA A 44 2.97 -10.37 7.98
CA ALA A 44 1.54 -10.17 8.19
C ALA A 44 0.79 -9.79 6.89
N TRP A 45 1.49 -9.18 5.93
CA TRP A 45 0.93 -8.80 4.64
C TRP A 45 0.84 -9.96 3.64
N GLN A 46 1.64 -11.02 3.79
CA GLN A 46 1.72 -12.10 2.79
C GLN A 46 0.34 -12.69 2.41
N PRO A 47 -0.57 -13.00 3.36
CA PRO A 47 -1.88 -13.55 3.00
C PRO A 47 -2.74 -12.55 2.21
N ALA A 48 -2.66 -11.27 2.54
CA ALA A 48 -3.41 -10.22 1.86
C ALA A 48 -2.90 -9.99 0.44
N LEU A 49 -1.58 -9.92 0.25
CA LEU A 49 -0.97 -9.78 -1.08
C LEU A 49 -1.33 -10.97 -1.98
N ALA A 50 -1.26 -12.20 -1.45
CA ALA A 50 -1.61 -13.40 -2.18
C ALA A 50 -3.08 -13.40 -2.63
N VAL A 51 -4.01 -12.95 -1.78
CA VAL A 51 -5.42 -12.81 -2.15
C VAL A 51 -5.60 -11.73 -3.21
N ALA A 52 -4.99 -10.55 -3.04
CA ALA A 52 -5.10 -9.46 -4.01
C ALA A 52 -4.65 -9.91 -5.41
N HIS A 53 -3.50 -10.58 -5.50
CA HIS A 53 -3.01 -11.14 -6.76
C HIS A 53 -3.92 -12.23 -7.32
N ALA A 54 -4.47 -13.11 -6.48
CA ALA A 54 -5.42 -14.14 -6.92
C ALA A 54 -6.73 -13.54 -7.46
N GLN A 55 -7.08 -12.32 -7.06
CA GLN A 55 -8.22 -11.56 -7.58
C GLN A 55 -7.86 -10.61 -8.72
N GLU A 56 -6.65 -10.72 -9.28
CA GLU A 56 -6.17 -9.87 -10.38
C GLU A 56 -6.19 -8.37 -10.02
N MET A 57 -5.96 -8.06 -8.74
CA MET A 57 -5.77 -6.70 -8.27
C MET A 57 -4.31 -6.28 -8.44
N SER A 58 -4.09 -5.00 -8.74
CA SER A 58 -2.75 -4.40 -8.76
C SER A 58 -2.40 -3.83 -7.38
N ILE A 59 -1.12 -3.81 -7.02
CA ILE A 59 -0.69 -3.34 -5.69
C ILE A 59 0.17 -2.08 -5.82
N ILE A 60 -0.17 -1.05 -5.04
CA ILE A 60 0.71 0.10 -4.79
C ILE A 60 1.18 0.01 -3.34
N ALA A 61 2.47 -0.21 -3.16
CA ALA A 61 3.10 -0.43 -1.87
C ALA A 61 3.91 0.79 -1.43
N LEU A 62 3.41 1.55 -0.45
CA LEU A 62 4.19 2.57 0.26
C LEU A 62 4.96 1.89 1.38
N THR A 63 6.28 1.74 1.21
CA THR A 63 7.13 1.00 2.15
C THR A 63 8.29 1.86 2.66
N ALA A 64 8.98 1.35 3.67
CA ALA A 64 10.11 2.02 4.29
C ALA A 64 11.35 1.13 4.27
N GLN A 65 12.50 1.71 3.90
CA GLN A 65 13.76 0.98 3.84
C GLN A 65 14.94 1.91 4.17
N PRO A 66 15.75 1.68 5.24
CA PRO A 66 17.04 2.34 5.34
C PRO A 66 17.89 2.19 4.10
N GLN A 67 18.64 3.25 3.80
CA GLN A 67 19.59 3.27 2.69
C GLN A 67 20.58 2.09 2.82
N GLY A 68 20.80 1.38 1.71
CA GLY A 68 21.72 0.23 1.65
C GLY A 68 21.19 -1.08 2.24
N ALA A 69 20.03 -1.09 2.89
CA ALA A 69 19.40 -2.34 3.33
C ALA A 69 18.88 -3.14 2.13
N ALA A 70 18.64 -4.44 2.32
CA ALA A 70 17.97 -5.28 1.33
C ALA A 70 16.48 -4.91 1.19
N ASP A 71 15.93 -5.19 0.01
CA ASP A 71 14.51 -5.02 -0.29
C ASP A 71 13.73 -6.26 0.13
N GLU A 72 13.01 -6.15 1.25
CA GLU A 72 12.27 -7.24 1.90
C GLU A 72 10.96 -7.59 1.20
N TRP A 73 10.49 -6.72 0.30
CA TRP A 73 9.25 -6.89 -0.48
C TRP A 73 9.49 -7.57 -1.82
N ARG A 74 10.76 -7.68 -2.24
CA ARG A 74 11.13 -8.35 -3.47
C ARG A 74 10.66 -9.80 -3.44
N GLY A 75 9.96 -10.21 -4.50
CA GLY A 75 9.37 -11.55 -4.62
C GLY A 75 8.00 -11.72 -3.95
N LEU A 76 7.53 -10.73 -3.19
CA LEU A 76 6.12 -10.63 -2.80
C LEU A 76 5.30 -9.80 -3.78
N LEU A 77 5.91 -8.78 -4.37
CA LEU A 77 5.29 -7.92 -5.38
C LEU A 77 5.54 -8.48 -6.79
N GLN A 78 4.53 -8.40 -7.64
CA GLN A 78 4.56 -8.80 -9.05
C GLN A 78 5.06 -7.65 -9.94
N ASP A 79 5.33 -7.94 -11.22
CA ASP A 79 5.81 -6.93 -12.18
C ASP A 79 4.79 -5.81 -12.45
N THR A 80 3.50 -6.07 -12.20
CA THR A 80 2.41 -5.10 -12.29
C THR A 80 2.31 -4.18 -11.08
N ASP A 81 3.02 -4.50 -9.99
CA ASP A 81 2.93 -3.77 -8.74
C ASP A 81 3.94 -2.62 -8.69
N ILE A 82 3.56 -1.53 -8.02
CA ILE A 82 4.39 -0.34 -7.86
C ILE A 82 4.81 -0.22 -6.40
N GLN A 83 6.11 -0.28 -6.15
CA GLN A 83 6.66 -0.04 -4.83
C GLN A 83 7.27 1.37 -4.74
N ILE A 84 6.72 2.20 -3.86
CA ILE A 84 7.26 3.53 -3.54
C ILE A 84 7.97 3.44 -2.19
N ARG A 85 9.30 3.52 -2.22
CA ARG A 85 10.15 3.31 -1.05
C ARG A 85 10.61 4.61 -0.42
N VAL A 86 10.26 4.82 0.84
CA VAL A 86 10.85 5.90 1.64
C VAL A 86 12.20 5.45 2.22
N SER A 87 13.27 6.11 1.80
CA SER A 87 14.65 5.77 2.17
C SER A 87 15.05 6.35 3.54
N HIS A 88 14.40 5.94 4.62
CA HIS A 88 14.67 6.48 5.96
C HIS A 88 14.52 5.42 7.06
N ALA A 89 15.26 5.59 8.17
CA ALA A 89 15.27 4.63 9.29
C ALA A 89 14.31 4.99 10.43
N ARG A 90 14.05 6.29 10.65
CA ARG A 90 13.16 6.74 11.71
C ARG A 90 11.71 6.69 11.23
N GLU A 91 10.90 5.84 11.85
CA GLU A 91 9.48 5.65 11.55
C GLU A 91 8.69 6.98 11.49
N PRO A 92 8.84 7.95 12.41
CA PRO A 92 8.07 9.21 12.30
C PRO A 92 8.32 9.96 10.98
N ARG A 93 9.56 9.95 10.48
CA ARG A 93 9.91 10.58 9.19
C ARG A 93 9.38 9.78 8.00
N VAL A 94 9.33 8.46 8.14
CA VAL A 94 8.71 7.58 7.14
C VAL A 94 7.23 7.88 7.03
N VAL A 95 6.51 7.94 8.15
CA VAL A 95 5.07 8.23 8.19
C VAL A 95 4.77 9.62 7.63
N GLU A 96 5.56 10.64 8.00
CA GLU A 96 5.44 11.98 7.42
C GLU A 96 5.60 11.96 5.89
N ALA A 97 6.63 11.27 5.39
CA ALA A 97 6.88 11.17 3.95
C ALA A 97 5.78 10.38 3.23
N GLN A 98 5.33 9.25 3.77
CA GLN A 98 4.22 8.46 3.21
C GLN A 98 2.92 9.26 3.18
N ARG A 99 2.66 10.10 4.18
CA ARG A 99 1.50 11.00 4.18
C ARG A 99 1.59 12.05 3.08
N VAL A 100 2.77 12.65 2.87
CA VAL A 100 3.00 13.58 1.75
C VAL A 100 2.82 12.86 0.41
N LEU A 101 3.33 11.63 0.26
CA LEU A 101 3.13 10.81 -0.93
C LEU A 101 1.65 10.53 -1.19
N LEU A 102 0.87 10.24 -0.15
CA LEU A 102 -0.57 10.03 -0.28
C LEU A 102 -1.28 11.29 -0.80
N HIS A 103 -0.93 12.47 -0.27
CA HIS A 103 -1.48 13.73 -0.78
C HIS A 103 -1.10 13.98 -2.25
N ALA A 104 0.16 13.72 -2.62
CA ALA A 104 0.60 13.85 -4.00
C ALA A 104 -0.08 12.85 -4.95
N LEU A 105 -0.36 11.63 -4.48
CA LEU A 105 -1.11 10.63 -5.25
C LEU A 105 -2.56 11.10 -5.50
N VAL A 106 -3.22 11.64 -4.47
CA VAL A 106 -4.58 12.19 -4.63
C VAL A 106 -4.58 13.37 -5.61
N ASP A 107 -3.63 14.29 -5.48
CA ASP A 107 -3.48 15.43 -6.38
C ASP A 107 -3.24 14.97 -7.84
N ALA A 108 -2.38 13.98 -8.05
CA ALA A 108 -2.15 13.41 -9.36
C ALA A 108 -3.39 12.69 -9.93
N VAL A 109 -4.15 12.00 -9.10
CA VAL A 109 -5.42 11.36 -9.51
C VAL A 109 -6.44 12.43 -9.91
N ASP A 110 -6.58 13.49 -9.13
CA ASP A 110 -7.48 14.60 -9.42
C ASP A 110 -7.10 15.27 -10.74
N LEU A 111 -5.81 15.58 -10.94
CA LEU A 111 -5.31 16.14 -12.19
C LEU A 111 -5.60 15.24 -13.41
N GLN A 112 -5.44 13.93 -13.27
CA GLN A 112 -5.67 12.99 -14.37
C GLN A 112 -7.15 12.78 -14.69
N LEU A 113 -8.03 12.87 -13.69
CA LEU A 113 -9.47 12.67 -13.88
C LEU A 113 -10.21 13.95 -14.28
N LEU A 114 -9.78 15.10 -13.74
CA LEU A 114 -10.45 16.39 -13.92
C LEU A 114 -9.75 17.28 -14.96
N GLY A 115 -8.50 16.98 -15.31
CA GLY A 115 -7.65 17.85 -16.11
C GLY A 115 -6.96 18.93 -15.27
N SER A 116 -6.05 19.68 -15.89
CA SER A 116 -5.55 20.93 -15.31
C SER A 116 -6.57 22.04 -15.56
N ASP A 117 -6.84 22.90 -14.58
CA ASP A 117 -7.64 24.13 -14.75
C ASP A 117 -6.93 25.21 -15.61
N GLU A 118 -6.05 24.81 -16.53
CA GLU A 118 -5.34 25.64 -17.51
C GLU A 118 -5.79 25.32 -18.93
#